data_AF-A0A8X6H938-F1
#
_entry.id   AF-A0A8X6H938-F1
#
_cell.length_a   1.000
_cell.length_b   1.000
_cell.length_c   1.000
_cell.angle_alpha   90.00
_cell.angle_beta   90.00
_cell.angle_gamma   90.00
#
_symmetry.space_group_name_H-M   'P 1'
#
loop_
_entity.id
_entity.type
_entity.pdbx_description
1 polymer ?
#
loop_
_entity_poly.entity_id
_entity_poly.type
_entity_poly.pdbx_seq_one_letter_code
_entity_poly.pdbx_strand_id
1 'polypeptide(L)'
;NIPDWLKGQLFMVAPGKWDFDDGFSVNHWLDGSAFMYKFNIEKDRVDVMSRFLDTVAYKKVCETKRPVYVEFGTKAYPDQGKNAISRFFSHMVPLELSDNVMGNVYFIDDELYASSETCHVWKIDPKSLKCIKKVDLRDIVSVNLSSSHPHICPDGSVYNLCASFMTGLRYHIIKVPPPTPGKPKGFERASILTSLSSSHKTTYSYYHSFGLTEHYVVFLEQPLLVSTVKMAASGIKGYCVRDSLEWTPSLKDLIPTPGNGSSIYGRTWQQVRPCMFDPLPGGGMRSLQFQQSYGKNYLYK
;
A
#
# COMPACT_ATOMS: atom_id res chain seq x y z
N ASN A 1 -6.69 36.99 -3.62
CA ASN A 1 -7.66 37.03 -2.50
C ASN A 1 -7.96 35.61 -2.08
N ILE A 2 -7.62 35.27 -0.82
CA ILE A 2 -7.92 33.98 -0.21
C ILE A 2 -9.31 34.11 0.46
N PRO A 3 -10.24 33.15 0.31
CA PRO A 3 -11.53 33.25 0.97
C PRO A 3 -11.40 33.33 2.50
N ASP A 4 -12.11 34.27 3.15
CA ASP A 4 -12.01 34.50 4.60
C ASP A 4 -12.35 33.28 5.47
N TRP A 5 -13.17 32.36 4.96
CA TRP A 5 -13.55 31.13 5.65
C TRP A 5 -12.47 30.05 5.58
N LEU A 6 -11.50 30.17 4.67
CA LEU A 6 -10.46 29.16 4.47
C LEU A 6 -9.32 29.40 5.45
N LYS A 7 -9.35 28.66 6.56
CA LYS A 7 -8.28 28.61 7.56
C LYS A 7 -7.93 27.17 7.87
N GLY A 8 -6.65 26.82 7.78
CA GLY A 8 -6.21 25.46 8.06
C GLY A 8 -4.83 25.12 7.52
N GLN A 9 -4.55 23.83 7.48
CA GLN A 9 -3.27 23.28 7.02
C GLN A 9 -3.51 22.27 5.91
N LEU A 10 -2.83 22.46 4.78
CA LEU A 10 -2.78 21.48 3.70
C LEU A 10 -1.40 20.81 3.73
N PHE A 11 -1.41 19.48 3.83
CA PHE A 11 -0.22 18.66 3.74
C PHE A 11 -0.22 17.92 2.41
N MET A 12 0.91 17.91 1.72
CA MET A 12 1.09 17.18 0.48
C MET A 12 2.44 16.47 0.50
N VAL A 13 2.52 15.32 -0.13
CA VAL A 13 3.78 14.61 -0.37
C VAL A 13 3.85 14.23 -1.85
N ALA A 14 5.05 14.30 -2.40
CA ALA A 14 5.33 14.00 -3.79
C ALA A 14 6.81 13.57 -3.91
N PRO A 15 7.22 12.96 -5.02
CA PRO A 15 8.64 12.77 -5.29
C PRO A 15 9.28 14.14 -5.57
N GLY A 16 10.47 14.40 -5.01
CA GLY A 16 11.13 15.72 -5.12
C GLY A 16 12.62 15.73 -5.45
N LYS A 17 13.26 14.55 -5.54
CA LYS A 17 14.67 14.41 -5.97
C LYS A 17 14.86 13.13 -6.74
N TRP A 18 15.26 13.26 -8.00
CA TRP A 18 15.54 12.13 -8.91
C TRP A 18 17.04 12.00 -9.21
N ASP A 19 17.75 13.13 -9.22
CA ASP A 19 19.17 13.22 -9.56
C ASP A 19 20.04 13.26 -8.30
N PHE A 20 21.12 12.49 -8.34
CA PHE A 20 22.13 12.38 -7.29
C PHE A 20 23.51 12.75 -7.84
N ASP A 21 24.42 13.11 -6.93
CA ASP A 21 25.79 13.47 -7.29
C ASP A 21 26.47 12.30 -8.00
N ASP A 22 27.36 12.57 -8.96
CA ASP A 22 27.98 11.62 -9.91
C ASP A 22 27.23 11.40 -11.24
N GLY A 23 26.11 12.09 -11.44
CA GLY A 23 25.32 12.00 -12.67
C GLY A 23 24.36 10.82 -12.70
N PHE A 24 24.15 10.15 -11.57
CA PHE A 24 23.10 9.14 -11.42
C PHE A 24 21.71 9.76 -11.25
N SER A 25 20.75 9.22 -12.00
CA SER A 25 19.33 9.53 -11.83
C SER A 25 18.54 8.24 -11.65
N VAL A 26 17.50 8.28 -10.82
CA VAL A 26 16.52 7.19 -10.75
C VAL A 26 15.70 7.13 -12.04
N ASN A 27 15.24 5.94 -12.40
CA ASN A 27 14.68 5.62 -13.72
C ASN A 27 13.17 5.82 -13.84
N HIS A 28 12.48 6.22 -12.77
CA HIS A 28 11.03 6.39 -12.78
C HIS A 28 10.57 7.53 -11.88
N TRP A 29 9.43 8.15 -12.25
CA TRP A 29 8.85 9.27 -11.52
C TRP A 29 8.59 8.92 -10.04
N LEU A 30 8.07 7.71 -9.78
CA LEU A 30 7.78 7.19 -8.44
C LEU A 30 9.03 6.92 -7.58
N ASP A 31 10.22 6.88 -8.17
CA ASP A 31 11.46 6.58 -7.44
C ASP A 31 12.09 7.83 -6.81
N GLY A 32 11.55 9.01 -7.11
CA GLY A 32 12.03 10.25 -6.53
C GLY A 32 11.84 10.26 -5.01
N SER A 33 12.82 10.79 -4.29
CA SER A 33 12.77 10.81 -2.82
C SER A 33 11.60 11.66 -2.30
N ALA A 34 10.88 11.15 -1.32
CA ALA A 34 9.71 11.78 -0.75
C ALA A 34 10.00 13.19 -0.23
N PHE A 35 9.26 14.16 -0.76
CA PHE A 35 9.35 15.57 -0.42
C PHE A 35 7.96 16.07 -0.01
N MET A 36 7.89 16.61 1.20
CA MET A 36 6.64 17.02 1.82
C MET A 36 6.51 18.53 1.80
N TYR A 37 5.30 19.00 1.53
CA TYR A 37 4.89 20.40 1.60
C TYR A 37 3.81 20.56 2.67
N LYS A 38 3.84 21.71 3.34
CA LYS A 38 2.81 22.19 4.24
C LYS A 38 2.47 23.62 3.88
N PHE A 39 1.20 23.88 3.61
CA PHE A 39 0.64 25.21 3.45
C PHE A 39 -0.19 25.53 4.68
N ASN A 40 0.24 26.52 5.47
CA ASN A 40 -0.53 27.05 6.59
C ASN A 40 -1.30 28.27 6.11
N ILE A 41 -2.62 28.12 5.97
CA ILE A 41 -3.50 29.13 5.39
C ILE A 41 -4.18 29.88 6.53
N GLU A 42 -3.94 31.19 6.55
CA GLU A 42 -4.56 32.16 7.45
C GLU A 42 -5.20 33.27 6.61
N LYS A 43 -5.90 34.21 7.26
CA LYS A 43 -6.48 35.37 6.57
C LYS A 43 -5.40 36.12 5.79
N ASP A 44 -5.57 36.19 4.46
CA ASP A 44 -4.69 36.87 3.51
C ASP A 44 -3.21 36.41 3.49
N ARG A 45 -2.89 35.27 4.12
CA ARG A 45 -1.51 34.75 4.18
C ARG A 45 -1.46 33.24 4.04
N VAL A 46 -0.49 32.76 3.27
CA VAL A 46 -0.12 31.33 3.23
C VAL A 46 1.36 31.20 3.55
N ASP A 47 1.66 30.56 4.68
CA ASP A 47 3.04 30.20 5.04
C ASP A 47 3.34 28.80 4.48
N VAL A 48 4.44 28.67 3.72
CA VAL A 48 4.85 27.41 3.09
C VAL A 48 6.08 26.84 3.80
N MET A 49 6.02 25.57 4.17
CA MET A 49 7.15 24.80 4.67
C MET A 49 7.31 23.56 3.80
N SER A 50 8.55 23.21 3.48
CA SER A 50 8.86 21.99 2.74
C SER A 50 10.08 21.27 3.29
N ARG A 51 10.11 19.94 3.17
CA ARG A 51 11.20 19.10 3.69
C ARG A 51 11.27 17.76 2.96
N PHE A 52 12.48 17.30 2.66
CA PHE A 52 12.70 15.88 2.33
C PHE A 52 12.43 15.03 3.56
N LEU A 53 11.61 14.00 3.41
CA LEU A 53 11.36 13.06 4.49
C LEU A 53 12.62 12.24 4.73
N ASP A 54 13.11 12.25 5.96
CA ASP A 54 14.39 11.66 6.33
C ASP A 54 14.27 10.14 6.57
N THR A 55 13.67 9.46 5.60
CA THR A 55 13.46 8.00 5.56
C THR A 55 14.80 7.25 5.52
N VAL A 56 14.77 5.95 5.79
CA VAL A 56 15.98 5.13 5.71
C VAL A 56 16.50 5.11 4.26
N ALA A 57 15.62 4.91 3.28
CA ALA A 57 15.94 4.94 1.86
C ALA A 57 16.57 6.28 1.45
N TYR A 58 16.00 7.41 1.86
CA TYR A 58 16.52 8.74 1.53
C TYR A 58 17.93 8.97 2.10
N LYS A 59 18.13 8.62 3.38
CA LYS A 59 19.45 8.72 4.02
C LYS A 59 20.47 7.86 3.29
N LYS A 60 20.11 6.63 2.91
CA LYS A 60 21.05 5.74 2.23
C LYS A 60 21.39 6.17 0.82
N VAL A 61 20.40 6.57 0.00
CA VAL A 61 20.72 7.07 -1.34
C VAL A 61 21.55 8.36 -1.31
N CYS A 62 21.38 9.22 -0.30
CA CYS A 62 22.27 10.38 -0.11
C CYS A 62 23.71 9.99 0.26
N GLU A 63 23.90 8.93 1.05
CA GLU A 63 25.22 8.43 1.45
C GLU A 63 25.93 7.67 0.31
N THR A 64 25.22 6.77 -0.37
CA THR A 64 25.77 5.84 -1.37
C THR A 64 25.66 6.35 -2.80
N LYS A 65 24.94 7.45 -3.02
CA LYS A 65 24.61 8.05 -4.33
C LYS A 65 23.76 7.15 -5.23
N ARG A 66 23.34 5.99 -4.73
CA ARG A 66 22.58 4.97 -5.47
C ARG A 66 21.60 4.28 -4.53
N PRO A 67 20.35 4.00 -4.94
CA PRO A 67 19.38 3.35 -4.08
C PRO A 67 19.88 1.96 -3.71
N VAL A 68 19.95 1.67 -2.41
CA VAL A 68 20.31 0.35 -1.88
C VAL A 68 19.09 -0.55 -1.67
N TYR A 69 17.90 0.03 -1.79
CA TYR A 69 16.61 -0.66 -1.81
C TYR A 69 16.07 -0.70 -3.23
N VAL A 70 15.25 -1.70 -3.53
CA VAL A 70 14.55 -1.77 -4.82
C VAL A 70 13.42 -0.74 -4.79
N GLU A 71 13.46 0.21 -5.71
CA GLU A 71 12.39 1.20 -5.95
C GLU A 71 11.47 0.71 -7.08
N PHE A 72 10.47 1.52 -7.44
CA PHE A 72 9.48 1.13 -8.43
C PHE A 72 10.11 0.82 -9.81
N GLY A 73 10.88 1.75 -10.37
CA GLY A 73 11.55 1.59 -11.67
C GLY A 73 13.07 1.49 -11.60
N THR A 74 13.64 1.56 -10.40
CA THR A 74 15.09 1.54 -10.19
C THR A 74 15.49 0.37 -9.30
N LYS A 75 16.41 -0.45 -9.80
CA LYS A 75 16.96 -1.58 -9.05
C LYS A 75 17.82 -1.10 -7.87
N ALA A 76 17.97 -1.96 -6.88
CA ALA A 76 18.94 -1.77 -5.81
C ALA A 76 20.39 -1.91 -6.33
N TYR A 77 21.29 -1.14 -5.74
CA TYR A 77 22.74 -1.24 -5.93
C TYR A 77 23.40 -1.75 -4.65
N PRO A 78 24.53 -2.48 -4.73
CA PRO A 78 25.25 -2.92 -3.56
C PRO A 78 25.69 -1.75 -2.69
N ASP A 79 25.44 -1.86 -1.39
CA ASP A 79 25.94 -0.91 -0.39
C ASP A 79 27.47 -1.06 -0.26
N GLN A 80 28.21 -0.07 -0.77
CA GLN A 80 29.67 -0.07 -0.76
C GLN A 80 30.27 0.08 0.64
N GLY A 81 29.47 0.52 1.63
CA GLY A 81 29.86 0.58 3.04
C GLY A 81 29.84 -0.77 3.75
N LYS A 82 29.33 -1.83 3.12
CA LYS A 82 29.26 -3.18 3.69
C LYS A 82 30.39 -4.10 3.18
N ASN A 83 30.97 -4.88 4.09
CA ASN A 83 31.98 -5.90 3.77
C ASN A 83 31.43 -6.95 2.77
N ALA A 84 32.30 -7.58 1.97
CA ALA A 84 31.90 -8.49 0.88
C ALA A 84 30.96 -9.64 1.33
N ILE A 85 31.20 -10.18 2.53
CA ILE A 85 30.35 -11.22 3.13
C ILE A 85 28.96 -10.66 3.48
N SER A 86 28.89 -9.46 4.07
CA SER A 86 27.63 -8.77 4.38
C SER A 86 26.84 -8.41 3.11
N ARG A 87 27.52 -8.04 2.02
CA ARG A 87 26.90 -7.83 0.70
C ARG A 87 26.28 -9.13 0.16
N PHE A 88 27.01 -10.25 0.24
CA PHE A 88 26.49 -11.55 -0.19
C PHE A 88 25.27 -12.00 0.62
N PHE A 89 25.31 -11.87 1.96
CA PHE A 89 24.15 -12.17 2.81
C PHE A 89 22.98 -11.21 2.59
N SER A 90 23.24 -9.93 2.30
CA SER A 90 22.18 -8.95 1.97
C SER A 90 21.44 -9.31 0.66
N HIS A 91 22.08 -10.06 -0.25
CA HIS A 91 21.42 -10.60 -1.44
C HIS A 91 20.60 -11.88 -1.18
N MET A 92 20.85 -12.58 -0.06
CA MET A 92 20.19 -13.85 0.31
C MET A 92 19.07 -13.67 1.35
N VAL A 93 19.05 -12.56 2.09
CA VAL A 93 18.08 -12.25 3.15
C VAL A 93 16.96 -11.36 2.59
N PRO A 94 15.68 -11.63 2.89
CA PRO A 94 14.55 -11.33 2.00
C PRO A 94 14.21 -9.84 1.91
N LEU A 95 13.94 -9.37 0.68
CA LEU A 95 12.92 -8.38 0.27
C LEU A 95 12.63 -7.23 1.27
N GLU A 96 13.64 -6.60 1.86
CA GLU A 96 13.40 -5.35 2.60
C GLU A 96 12.93 -4.30 1.60
N LEU A 97 11.67 -3.91 1.76
CA LEU A 97 11.01 -2.99 0.84
C LEU A 97 11.43 -1.56 1.14
N SER A 98 11.40 -0.70 0.12
CA SER A 98 11.69 0.72 0.32
C SER A 98 10.70 1.36 1.30
N ASP A 99 11.21 2.27 2.13
CA ASP A 99 10.41 3.15 2.98
C ASP A 99 10.33 4.58 2.40
N ASN A 100 10.55 4.74 1.09
CA ASN A 100 10.30 5.98 0.35
C ASN A 100 8.79 6.27 0.26
N VAL A 101 8.26 6.99 1.24
CA VAL A 101 6.83 7.25 1.44
C VAL A 101 6.32 8.47 0.66
N MET A 102 6.50 8.44 -0.65
CA MET A 102 6.16 9.55 -1.55
C MET A 102 4.69 9.58 -2.03
N GLY A 103 3.91 8.54 -1.72
CA GLY A 103 2.62 8.28 -2.36
C GLY A 103 1.47 9.11 -1.83
N ASN A 104 1.28 9.16 -0.51
CA ASN A 104 0.19 9.92 0.10
C ASN A 104 0.49 10.33 1.54
N VAL A 105 -0.28 11.30 2.04
CA VAL A 105 -0.26 11.76 3.42
C VAL A 105 -1.68 11.84 3.97
N TYR A 106 -1.90 11.35 5.18
CA TYR A 106 -3.22 11.33 5.83
C TYR A 106 -3.10 11.34 7.35
N PHE A 107 -4.20 11.70 8.01
CA PHE A 107 -4.32 11.60 9.46
C PHE A 107 -4.99 10.28 9.85
N ILE A 108 -4.49 9.66 10.92
CA ILE A 108 -5.22 8.66 11.69
C ILE A 108 -5.26 9.17 13.13
N ASP A 109 -6.46 9.25 13.71
CA ASP A 109 -6.68 10.02 14.94
C ASP A 109 -6.18 11.47 14.73
N ASP A 110 -5.24 11.94 15.54
CA ASP A 110 -4.55 13.24 15.44
C ASP A 110 -3.08 13.11 14.97
N GLU A 111 -2.70 11.95 14.43
CA GLU A 111 -1.33 11.66 14.02
C GLU A 111 -1.21 11.68 12.49
N LEU A 112 -0.23 12.43 11.99
CA LEU A 112 0.06 12.56 10.56
C LEU A 112 0.95 11.42 10.09
N TYR A 113 0.54 10.75 9.03
CA TYR A 113 1.27 9.63 8.43
C TYR A 113 1.54 9.89 6.95
N ALA A 114 2.74 9.54 6.50
CA ALA A 114 3.10 9.46 5.08
C ALA A 114 3.32 7.99 4.70
N SER A 115 2.81 7.59 3.53
CA SER A 115 2.97 6.23 3.01
C SER A 115 3.21 6.22 1.50
N SER A 116 3.69 5.07 1.03
CA SER A 116 3.63 4.66 -0.37
C SER A 116 2.94 3.29 -0.39
N GLU A 117 3.32 2.38 -1.28
CA GLU A 117 2.62 1.10 -1.46
C GLU A 117 3.29 -0.10 -0.73
N THR A 118 4.25 0.16 0.16
CA THR A 118 4.92 -0.86 0.96
C THR A 118 4.31 -0.97 2.36
N CYS A 119 4.74 -1.96 3.15
CA CYS A 119 4.37 -2.08 4.57
C CYS A 119 4.94 -0.97 5.47
N HIS A 120 5.79 -0.09 4.95
CA HIS A 120 6.42 0.96 5.71
C HIS A 120 5.59 2.25 5.65
N VAL A 121 5.22 2.73 6.83
CA VAL A 121 4.54 4.01 7.02
C VAL A 121 5.38 4.87 7.95
N TRP A 122 5.47 6.17 7.68
CA TRP A 122 6.18 7.10 8.56
C TRP A 122 5.21 8.01 9.28
N LYS A 123 5.29 8.04 10.61
CA LYS A 123 4.67 9.08 11.43
C LYS A 123 5.47 10.37 11.30
N ILE A 124 4.80 11.46 10.96
CA ILE A 124 5.40 12.77 10.69
C ILE A 124 4.95 13.77 11.76
N ASP A 125 5.87 14.65 12.18
CA ASP A 125 5.50 15.81 12.99
C ASP A 125 4.80 16.85 12.12
N PRO A 126 3.49 17.16 12.32
CA PRO A 126 2.80 18.17 11.52
C PRO A 126 3.34 19.59 11.70
N LYS A 127 4.13 19.86 12.75
CA LYS A 127 4.74 21.18 12.99
C LYS A 127 6.04 21.35 12.22
N SER A 128 6.92 20.34 12.26
CA SER A 128 8.26 20.42 11.67
C SER A 128 8.47 19.62 10.39
N LEU A 129 7.52 18.77 10.00
CA LEU A 129 7.62 17.82 8.88
C LEU A 129 8.75 16.78 9.04
N LYS A 130 9.26 16.58 10.25
CA LYS A 130 10.27 15.55 10.54
C LYS A 130 9.63 14.17 10.64
N CYS A 131 10.34 13.14 10.18
CA CYS A 131 9.97 11.76 10.48
C CYS A 131 10.18 11.47 11.97
N ILE A 132 9.13 11.03 12.67
CA ILE A 132 9.17 10.70 14.11
C ILE A 132 9.43 9.21 14.32
N LYS A 133 8.65 8.36 13.65
CA LYS A 133 8.64 6.90 13.87
C LYS A 133 8.32 6.19 12.56
N LYS A 134 9.17 5.23 12.17
CA LYS A 134 8.85 4.24 11.14
C LYS A 134 7.94 3.20 11.76
N VAL A 135 6.81 2.95 11.12
CA VAL A 135 5.85 1.90 11.47
C VAL A 135 5.96 0.81 10.41
N ASP A 136 6.12 -0.43 10.86
CA ASP A 136 6.15 -1.60 10.00
C ASP A 136 4.85 -2.40 10.16
N LEU A 137 4.02 -2.41 9.12
CA LEU A 137 2.74 -3.13 9.16
C LEU A 137 2.92 -4.66 9.18
N ARG A 138 4.12 -5.18 8.90
CA ARG A 138 4.45 -6.61 9.08
C ARG A 138 4.36 -7.02 10.55
N ASP A 139 4.84 -6.14 11.44
CA ASP A 139 4.88 -6.40 12.88
C ASP A 139 3.51 -6.28 13.56
N ILE A 140 2.56 -5.63 12.90
CA ILE A 140 1.24 -5.34 13.46
C ILE A 140 0.18 -6.28 12.87
N VAL A 141 0.09 -6.36 11.54
CA VAL A 141 -0.95 -7.10 10.81
C VAL A 141 -0.38 -8.09 9.79
N SER A 142 0.92 -8.37 9.82
CA SER A 142 1.59 -9.38 8.96
C SER A 142 1.33 -9.20 7.45
N VAL A 143 1.26 -7.94 6.99
CA VAL A 143 1.10 -7.59 5.57
C VAL A 143 2.40 -7.02 5.00
N ASN A 144 2.67 -7.29 3.73
CA ASN A 144 3.87 -6.85 3.03
C ASN A 144 3.68 -5.55 2.25
N LEU A 145 2.49 -5.35 1.70
CA LEU A 145 2.08 -4.17 0.94
C LEU A 145 0.81 -3.58 1.55
N SER A 146 0.68 -2.27 1.43
CA SER A 146 -0.48 -1.50 1.90
C SER A 146 -0.74 -0.39 0.90
N SER A 147 -2.00 -0.19 0.51
CA SER A 147 -2.35 0.96 -0.31
C SER A 147 -2.01 2.28 0.42
N SER A 148 -1.59 3.29 -0.34
CA SER A 148 -1.43 4.66 0.15
C SER A 148 -2.76 5.41 0.28
N HIS A 149 -3.90 4.78 -0.05
CA HIS A 149 -5.23 5.38 -0.08
C HIS A 149 -6.18 4.71 0.92
N PRO A 150 -5.90 4.81 2.24
CA PRO A 150 -6.85 4.35 3.23
C PRO A 150 -8.12 5.20 3.18
N HIS A 151 -9.25 4.57 3.49
CA HIS A 151 -10.52 5.27 3.70
C HIS A 151 -10.68 5.60 5.17
N ILE A 152 -10.94 6.88 5.46
CA ILE A 152 -11.23 7.38 6.80
C ILE A 152 -12.73 7.64 6.91
N CYS A 153 -13.40 6.92 7.80
CA CYS A 153 -14.84 7.04 8.03
C CYS A 153 -15.17 8.24 8.94
N PRO A 154 -16.42 8.73 8.92
CA PRO A 154 -16.85 9.83 9.79
C PRO A 154 -16.68 9.57 11.30
N ASP A 155 -16.74 8.30 11.72
CA ASP A 155 -16.49 7.89 13.11
C ASP A 155 -14.99 7.84 13.48
N GLY A 156 -14.10 8.13 12.53
CA GLY A 156 -12.65 8.06 12.69
C GLY A 156 -12.07 6.65 12.52
N SER A 157 -12.89 5.63 12.20
CA SER A 157 -12.35 4.33 11.80
C SER A 157 -11.64 4.43 10.45
N VAL A 158 -10.59 3.63 10.27
CA VAL A 158 -9.79 3.63 9.05
C VAL A 158 -9.76 2.23 8.45
N TYR A 159 -10.04 2.14 7.17
CA TYR A 159 -9.97 0.91 6.40
C TYR A 159 -8.85 1.01 5.37
N ASN A 160 -8.08 -0.06 5.20
CA ASN A 160 -7.10 -0.11 4.13
C ASN A 160 -7.04 -1.48 3.45
N LEU A 161 -6.67 -1.49 2.16
CA LEU A 161 -6.39 -2.68 1.39
C LEU A 161 -4.88 -2.95 1.43
N CYS A 162 -4.53 -4.15 1.88
CA CYS A 162 -3.17 -4.62 2.04
C CYS A 162 -2.99 -5.96 1.35
N ALA A 163 -1.75 -6.42 1.20
CA ALA A 163 -1.46 -7.76 0.71
C ALA A 163 -0.29 -8.37 1.44
N SER A 164 -0.35 -9.69 1.60
CA SER A 164 0.78 -10.52 1.99
C SER A 164 1.21 -11.36 0.79
N PHE A 165 2.51 -11.61 0.73
CA PHE A 165 3.12 -12.59 -0.16
C PHE A 165 4.11 -13.49 0.56
N MET A 166 4.58 -13.12 1.76
CA MET A 166 5.46 -13.96 2.58
C MET A 166 4.70 -15.04 3.35
N THR A 167 3.47 -14.75 3.78
CA THR A 167 2.59 -15.66 4.52
C THR A 167 1.51 -16.32 3.66
N GLY A 168 1.62 -16.16 2.33
CA GLY A 168 0.67 -16.61 1.31
C GLY A 168 0.17 -15.45 0.45
N LEU A 169 -0.24 -15.70 -0.80
CA LEU A 169 -0.74 -14.66 -1.71
C LEU A 169 -2.18 -14.29 -1.34
N ARG A 170 -2.34 -13.27 -0.50
CA ARG A 170 -3.64 -12.82 -0.01
C ARG A 170 -3.72 -11.30 0.00
N TYR A 171 -4.90 -10.79 -0.31
CA TYR A 171 -5.33 -9.43 0.00
C TYR A 171 -5.99 -9.41 1.37
N HIS A 172 -5.81 -8.33 2.10
CA HIS A 172 -6.36 -8.12 3.44
C HIS A 172 -7.05 -6.78 3.48
N ILE A 173 -8.25 -6.75 4.05
CA ILE A 173 -8.84 -5.52 4.52
C ILE A 173 -8.45 -5.38 5.97
N ILE A 174 -7.69 -4.33 6.29
CA ILE A 174 -7.35 -3.99 7.67
C ILE A 174 -8.29 -2.90 8.17
N LYS A 175 -8.51 -2.87 9.48
CA LYS A 175 -9.28 -1.84 10.17
C LYS A 175 -8.50 -1.30 11.35
N VAL A 176 -8.39 0.03 11.44
CA VAL A 176 -8.11 0.75 12.69
C VAL A 176 -9.46 1.19 13.28
N PRO A 177 -9.77 0.81 14.52
CA PRO A 177 -11.04 1.20 15.15
C PRO A 177 -11.10 2.71 15.43
N PRO A 178 -12.30 3.28 15.63
CA PRO A 178 -12.49 4.68 16.03
C PRO A 178 -11.61 5.10 17.21
N PRO A 179 -11.14 6.36 17.30
CA PRO A 179 -10.37 6.86 18.43
C PRO A 179 -11.04 6.51 19.75
N THR A 180 -10.30 5.91 20.68
CA THR A 180 -10.82 5.53 22.00
C THR A 180 -9.94 6.13 23.10
N PRO A 181 -10.50 6.90 24.06
CA PRO A 181 -9.71 7.47 25.15
C PRO A 181 -8.91 6.41 25.92
N GLY A 182 -7.65 6.70 26.21
CA GLY A 182 -6.76 5.81 26.96
C GLY A 182 -6.23 4.59 26.19
N LYS A 183 -6.51 4.47 24.89
CA LYS A 183 -5.91 3.44 24.01
C LYS A 183 -4.76 4.02 23.17
N PRO A 184 -3.84 3.18 22.67
CA PRO A 184 -2.83 3.60 21.70
C PRO A 184 -3.46 4.25 20.46
N LYS A 185 -2.70 5.07 19.72
CA LYS A 185 -3.18 5.77 18.53
C LYS A 185 -2.67 5.12 17.25
N GLY A 186 -3.31 5.45 16.13
CA GLY A 186 -2.83 5.09 14.81
C GLY A 186 -2.84 3.59 14.53
N PHE A 187 -1.86 3.14 13.74
CA PHE A 187 -1.77 1.76 13.25
C PHE A 187 -1.55 0.71 14.32
N GLU A 188 -1.13 1.06 15.55
CA GLU A 188 -0.93 0.09 16.63
C GLU A 188 -2.22 -0.65 17.03
N ARG A 189 -3.38 -0.09 16.66
CA ARG A 189 -4.70 -0.70 16.85
C ARG A 189 -5.23 -1.41 15.61
N ALA A 190 -4.45 -1.50 14.54
CA ALA A 190 -4.87 -2.13 13.30
C ALA A 190 -5.08 -3.64 13.51
N SER A 191 -6.10 -4.18 12.86
CA SER A 191 -6.38 -5.61 12.82
C SER A 191 -6.86 -6.02 11.43
N ILE A 192 -6.65 -7.28 11.05
CA ILE A 192 -7.22 -7.82 9.81
C ILE A 192 -8.72 -8.03 10.03
N LEU A 193 -9.55 -7.33 9.26
CA LEU A 193 -11.00 -7.53 9.24
C LEU A 193 -11.38 -8.74 8.40
N THR A 194 -10.80 -8.84 7.20
CA THR A 194 -11.02 -9.98 6.31
C THR A 194 -9.84 -10.17 5.35
N SER A 195 -9.76 -11.37 4.76
CA SER A 195 -8.74 -11.73 3.78
C SER A 195 -9.35 -12.45 2.59
N LEU A 196 -8.82 -12.15 1.40
CA LEU A 196 -9.16 -12.78 0.13
C LEU A 196 -7.86 -13.37 -0.44
N SER A 197 -7.81 -14.64 -0.79
CA SER A 197 -6.67 -15.18 -1.52
C SER A 197 -6.69 -14.69 -2.96
N SER A 198 -5.51 -14.50 -3.54
CA SER A 198 -5.45 -14.23 -4.97
C SER A 198 -6.08 -15.37 -5.77
N SER A 199 -6.74 -15.02 -6.89
CA SER A 199 -7.20 -16.01 -7.87
C SER A 199 -6.05 -16.68 -8.62
N HIS A 200 -4.82 -16.19 -8.46
CA HIS A 200 -3.62 -16.72 -9.08
C HIS A 200 -2.69 -17.43 -8.07
N LYS A 201 -1.92 -18.41 -8.56
CA LYS A 201 -1.07 -19.27 -7.70
C LYS A 201 0.27 -18.65 -7.34
N THR A 202 0.85 -17.88 -8.25
CA THR A 202 2.24 -17.35 -8.15
C THR A 202 2.30 -15.85 -8.44
N THR A 203 1.15 -15.23 -8.60
CA THR A 203 0.99 -13.80 -8.88
C THR A 203 -0.16 -13.26 -8.04
N TYR A 204 -0.25 -11.95 -7.91
CA TYR A 204 -1.43 -11.27 -7.37
C TYR A 204 -1.68 -10.00 -8.19
N SER A 205 -2.91 -9.55 -8.30
CA SER A 205 -3.26 -8.28 -8.94
C SER A 205 -2.61 -7.12 -8.19
N TYR A 206 -1.99 -6.22 -8.96
CA TYR A 206 -1.68 -4.89 -8.49
C TYR A 206 -2.96 -4.18 -8.06
N TYR A 207 -2.89 -3.40 -6.98
CA TYR A 207 -3.98 -2.55 -6.53
C TYR A 207 -3.39 -1.24 -6.02
N HIS A 208 -4.01 -0.15 -6.41
CA HIS A 208 -3.63 1.18 -5.94
C HIS A 208 -4.55 1.65 -4.83
N SER A 209 -5.85 1.37 -4.97
CA SER A 209 -6.91 1.75 -4.04
C SER A 209 -8.08 0.77 -4.11
N PHE A 210 -9.12 1.02 -3.32
CA PHE A 210 -10.34 0.23 -3.26
C PHE A 210 -11.55 1.13 -2.98
N GLY A 211 -12.76 0.64 -3.21
CA GLY A 211 -14.00 1.34 -2.88
C GLY A 211 -14.50 0.98 -1.48
N LEU A 212 -15.03 1.97 -0.76
CA LEU A 212 -15.70 1.77 0.52
C LEU A 212 -17.05 2.50 0.50
N THR A 213 -18.10 1.83 0.97
CA THR A 213 -19.40 2.41 1.29
C THR A 213 -19.77 2.06 2.73
N GLU A 214 -20.91 2.54 3.21
CA GLU A 214 -21.41 2.21 4.55
C GLU A 214 -21.54 0.69 4.78
N HIS A 215 -21.79 -0.08 3.72
CA HIS A 215 -22.08 -1.52 3.82
C HIS A 215 -21.12 -2.40 3.02
N TYR A 216 -20.33 -1.83 2.11
CA TYR A 216 -19.55 -2.61 1.15
C TYR A 216 -18.09 -2.18 1.07
N VAL A 217 -17.22 -3.18 0.95
CA VAL A 217 -15.85 -3.01 0.49
C VAL A 217 -15.78 -3.56 -0.93
N VAL A 218 -15.32 -2.74 -1.88
CA VAL A 218 -15.23 -3.09 -3.29
C VAL A 218 -13.76 -3.14 -3.70
N PHE A 219 -13.30 -4.33 -4.05
CA PHE A 219 -11.95 -4.56 -4.56
C PHE A 219 -12.04 -5.13 -5.99
N LEU A 220 -11.15 -4.69 -6.87
CA LEU A 220 -11.07 -5.15 -8.26
C LEU A 220 -9.75 -5.92 -8.44
N GLU A 221 -9.83 -7.23 -8.69
CA GLU A 221 -8.65 -8.02 -9.08
C GLU A 221 -8.45 -7.84 -10.59
N GLN A 222 -7.58 -6.89 -10.95
CA GLN A 222 -7.29 -6.46 -12.31
C GLN A 222 -6.23 -7.35 -13.00
N PRO A 223 -6.20 -7.39 -14.34
CA PRO A 223 -5.25 -8.18 -15.11
C PRO A 223 -3.80 -7.66 -15.13
N LEU A 224 -3.49 -6.60 -14.37
CA LEU A 224 -2.11 -6.20 -14.09
C LEU A 224 -1.59 -6.98 -12.88
N LEU A 225 -0.81 -8.02 -13.14
CA LEU A 225 -0.36 -8.96 -12.12
C LEU A 225 1.06 -8.65 -11.65
N VAL A 226 1.35 -8.88 -10.38
CA VAL A 226 2.68 -8.84 -9.78
C VAL A 226 3.20 -10.27 -9.62
N SER A 227 4.32 -10.58 -10.26
CA SER A 227 4.99 -11.88 -10.20
C SER A 227 5.87 -11.99 -8.96
N THR A 228 5.48 -12.85 -8.00
CA THR A 228 6.26 -13.05 -6.77
C THR A 228 7.58 -13.76 -7.02
N VAL A 229 7.65 -14.55 -8.09
CA VAL A 229 8.89 -15.18 -8.57
C VAL A 229 9.89 -14.12 -9.03
N LYS A 230 9.45 -13.13 -9.81
CA LYS A 230 10.32 -12.02 -10.24
C LYS A 230 10.69 -11.11 -9.08
N MET A 231 9.76 -10.82 -8.17
CA MET A 231 10.06 -10.08 -6.95
C MET A 231 11.15 -10.77 -6.12
N ALA A 232 11.04 -12.09 -5.90
CA ALA A 232 12.06 -12.86 -5.19
C ALA A 232 13.41 -12.91 -5.92
N ALA A 233 13.40 -12.89 -7.25
CA ALA A 233 14.61 -12.87 -8.07
C ALA A 233 15.27 -11.48 -8.17
N SER A 234 14.67 -10.41 -7.61
CA SER A 234 15.15 -9.03 -7.75
C SER A 234 16.59 -8.82 -7.31
N GLY A 235 17.00 -9.39 -6.17
CA GLY A 235 18.35 -9.25 -5.63
C GLY A 235 19.45 -9.88 -6.50
N ILE A 236 19.12 -10.92 -7.27
CA ILE A 236 20.09 -11.66 -8.11
C ILE A 236 20.04 -11.17 -9.57
N LYS A 237 18.83 -10.92 -10.09
CA LYS A 237 18.63 -10.50 -11.48
C LYS A 237 18.67 -8.99 -11.67
N GLY A 238 18.68 -8.22 -10.58
CA GLY A 238 18.67 -6.76 -10.61
C GLY A 238 17.35 -6.20 -11.12
N TYR A 239 16.24 -6.86 -10.85
CA TYR A 239 14.90 -6.39 -11.22
C TYR A 239 14.44 -5.25 -10.30
N CYS A 240 13.70 -4.30 -10.87
CA CYS A 240 12.88 -3.33 -10.13
C CYS A 240 11.44 -3.86 -9.94
N VAL A 241 10.61 -3.15 -9.17
CA VAL A 241 9.20 -3.55 -8.97
C VAL A 241 8.46 -3.63 -10.31
N ARG A 242 8.67 -2.65 -11.19
CA ARG A 242 8.05 -2.59 -12.52
C ARG A 242 8.31 -3.83 -13.35
N ASP A 243 9.50 -4.43 -13.28
CA ASP A 243 9.83 -5.63 -14.06
C ASP A 243 9.03 -6.87 -13.58
N SER A 244 8.50 -6.80 -12.36
CA SER A 244 7.61 -7.83 -11.78
C SER A 244 6.15 -7.64 -12.17
N LEU A 245 5.78 -6.51 -12.80
CA LEU A 245 4.43 -6.26 -13.32
C LEU A 245 4.23 -6.92 -14.69
N GLU A 246 3.15 -7.68 -14.82
CA GLU A 246 2.81 -8.46 -16.00
C GLU A 246 1.35 -8.18 -16.38
N TRP A 247 1.17 -7.49 -17.50
CA TRP A 247 -0.16 -7.27 -18.06
C TRP A 247 -0.66 -8.53 -18.76
N THR A 248 -1.79 -9.07 -18.29
CA THR A 248 -2.37 -10.32 -18.79
C THR A 248 -3.80 -10.09 -19.28
N PRO A 249 -4.00 -9.45 -20.45
CA PRO A 249 -5.31 -9.00 -20.92
C PRO A 249 -6.29 -10.14 -21.24
N SER A 250 -5.79 -11.38 -21.37
CA SER A 250 -6.64 -12.56 -21.50
C SER A 250 -7.44 -12.87 -20.23
N LEU A 251 -7.00 -12.35 -19.07
CA LEU A 251 -7.77 -12.35 -17.83
C LEU A 251 -8.73 -11.15 -17.89
N LYS A 252 -10.03 -11.42 -17.79
CA LYS A 252 -11.04 -10.36 -17.67
C LYS A 252 -11.04 -9.84 -16.23
N ASP A 253 -11.36 -8.56 -16.02
CA ASP A 253 -11.49 -7.96 -14.68
C ASP A 253 -12.41 -8.82 -13.80
N LEU A 254 -11.89 -9.26 -12.65
CA LEU A 254 -12.65 -10.05 -11.69
C LEU A 254 -13.06 -9.16 -10.52
N ILE A 255 -14.37 -8.97 -10.34
CA ILE A 255 -14.93 -8.35 -9.14
C ILE A 255 -15.35 -9.49 -8.20
N PRO A 256 -14.81 -9.59 -6.97
CA PRO A 256 -15.32 -10.51 -5.97
C PRO A 256 -16.72 -10.06 -5.53
N THR A 257 -17.77 -10.80 -5.89
CA THR A 257 -19.13 -10.55 -5.41
C THR A 257 -19.46 -11.46 -4.21
N PRO A 258 -19.98 -10.93 -3.08
CA PRO A 258 -20.63 -11.75 -2.07
C PRO A 258 -22.05 -12.12 -2.55
N GLY A 259 -22.38 -13.42 -2.58
CA GLY A 259 -23.73 -13.91 -2.84
C GLY A 259 -24.45 -14.34 -1.56
N ASN A 260 -25.77 -14.11 -1.52
CA ASN A 260 -26.69 -14.41 -0.43
C ASN A 260 -26.59 -15.84 0.11
N GLY A 261 -26.61 -15.95 1.45
CA GLY A 261 -27.28 -17.01 2.20
C GLY A 261 -26.74 -18.45 2.09
N SER A 262 -26.33 -18.98 3.25
CA SER A 262 -26.24 -20.41 3.58
C SER A 262 -25.41 -21.31 2.66
N SER A 263 -24.17 -21.55 3.10
CA SER A 263 -23.35 -22.77 2.94
C SER A 263 -23.31 -23.52 1.60
N ILE A 264 -22.09 -23.94 1.24
CA ILE A 264 -21.70 -25.04 0.32
C ILE A 264 -21.23 -24.57 -1.07
N TYR A 265 -19.94 -24.87 -1.32
CA TYR A 265 -19.20 -25.12 -2.57
C TYR A 265 -19.75 -24.63 -3.93
N GLY A 266 -18.90 -23.92 -4.69
CA GLY A 266 -18.99 -23.84 -6.16
C GLY A 266 -18.53 -22.49 -6.74
N ARG A 267 -17.60 -22.49 -7.73
CA ARG A 267 -17.11 -21.28 -8.42
C ARG A 267 -18.13 -20.81 -9.47
N THR A 268 -18.48 -19.52 -9.46
CA THR A 268 -18.87 -18.78 -10.67
C THR A 268 -18.38 -17.34 -10.57
N TRP A 269 -17.54 -16.92 -11.53
CA TRP A 269 -17.15 -15.53 -11.72
C TRP A 269 -18.10 -14.91 -12.75
N GLN A 270 -18.93 -13.94 -12.35
CA GLN A 270 -19.78 -13.22 -13.31
C GLN A 270 -19.04 -11.99 -13.86
N GLN A 271 -19.08 -11.92 -15.19
CA GLN A 271 -18.72 -10.80 -16.05
C GLN A 271 -19.43 -9.52 -15.59
N VAL A 272 -18.68 -8.42 -15.52
CA VAL A 272 -19.09 -7.04 -15.16
C VAL A 272 -20.59 -6.79 -15.25
N ARG A 273 -21.25 -6.70 -14.09
CA ARG A 273 -22.45 -5.88 -13.84
C ARG A 273 -22.38 -5.34 -12.40
N PRO A 274 -22.65 -4.05 -12.16
CA PRO A 274 -22.85 -3.55 -10.80
C PRO A 274 -24.19 -4.11 -10.29
N CYS A 275 -24.20 -4.79 -9.13
CA CYS A 275 -25.44 -5.22 -8.50
C CYS A 275 -25.47 -4.80 -7.02
N MET A 276 -26.49 -4.01 -6.68
CA MET A 276 -26.90 -3.56 -5.35
C MET A 276 -27.64 -4.67 -4.58
N PHE A 277 -27.58 -4.67 -3.24
CA PHE A 277 -28.47 -5.46 -2.39
C PHE A 277 -28.90 -4.73 -1.10
N ASP A 278 -30.13 -5.03 -0.69
CA ASP A 278 -30.94 -4.43 0.39
C ASP A 278 -30.57 -4.90 1.82
N PRO A 279 -30.98 -4.14 2.88
CA PRO A 279 -30.36 -4.21 4.20
C PRO A 279 -31.00 -5.27 5.12
N LEU A 280 -30.19 -5.83 6.03
CA LEU A 280 -30.66 -6.47 7.26
C LEU A 280 -29.96 -5.87 8.50
N PRO A 281 -30.67 -5.71 9.63
CA PRO A 281 -30.19 -4.95 10.77
C PRO A 281 -29.29 -5.79 11.68
N GLY A 282 -28.15 -5.21 12.07
CA GLY A 282 -27.38 -5.61 13.25
C GLY A 282 -26.35 -6.73 13.02
N GLY A 283 -25.07 -6.37 13.15
CA GLY A 283 -24.02 -7.30 13.61
C GLY A 283 -23.17 -7.98 12.52
N GLY A 284 -22.00 -7.38 12.26
CA GLY A 284 -20.81 -8.07 11.71
C GLY A 284 -20.73 -8.17 10.18
N MET A 285 -19.65 -7.62 9.60
CA MET A 285 -19.27 -7.94 8.22
C MET A 285 -18.72 -9.37 8.17
N ARG A 286 -19.35 -10.24 7.38
CA ARG A 286 -18.89 -11.63 7.15
C ARG A 286 -18.21 -11.75 5.80
N SER A 287 -17.09 -12.45 5.77
CA SER A 287 -16.34 -12.76 4.55
C SER A 287 -16.67 -14.15 4.01
N LEU A 288 -16.94 -14.24 2.71
CA LEU A 288 -17.16 -15.48 1.98
C LEU A 288 -16.06 -15.63 0.91
N GLN A 289 -15.44 -16.81 0.86
CA GLN A 289 -14.39 -17.16 -0.09
C GLN A 289 -14.64 -18.57 -0.63
N PHE A 290 -14.75 -18.77 -1.95
CA PHE A 290 -14.94 -20.09 -2.57
C PHE A 290 -13.99 -20.36 -3.75
N GLN A 291 -13.45 -21.59 -3.80
CA GLN A 291 -12.64 -22.19 -4.86
C GLN A 291 -13.42 -23.26 -5.64
N GLN A 292 -13.14 -23.43 -6.93
CA GLN A 292 -13.30 -24.64 -7.74
C GLN A 292 -12.59 -24.69 -9.11
N SER A 293 -11.74 -25.71 -9.24
CA SER A 293 -11.07 -26.29 -10.41
C SER A 293 -11.88 -26.39 -11.73
N TYR A 294 -11.13 -26.42 -12.83
CA TYR A 294 -11.59 -26.72 -14.20
C TYR A 294 -12.20 -28.12 -14.32
N GLY A 295 -13.35 -28.25 -14.98
CA GLY A 295 -13.97 -29.52 -15.33
C GLY A 295 -15.24 -29.36 -16.17
N LYS A 296 -15.33 -30.13 -17.26
CA LYS A 296 -16.32 -30.05 -18.35
C LYS A 296 -17.78 -30.26 -17.88
N ASN A 297 -18.69 -29.57 -18.58
CA ASN A 297 -20.15 -29.70 -18.57
C ASN A 297 -20.65 -31.14 -18.47
N TYR A 298 -21.73 -31.38 -17.71
CA TYR A 298 -22.95 -32.09 -18.16
C TYR A 298 -24.16 -31.68 -17.28
N LEU A 299 -25.30 -31.41 -17.95
CA LEU A 299 -26.63 -31.19 -17.36
C LEU A 299 -27.21 -32.50 -16.82
N TYR A 300 -28.03 -32.46 -15.76
CA TYR A 300 -29.38 -33.08 -15.72
C TYR A 300 -30.15 -32.72 -14.44
N LYS A 301 -31.45 -32.40 -14.66
CA LYS A 301 -32.60 -32.10 -13.78
C LYS A 301 -32.36 -31.69 -12.32
#